data_AF-A0A507CZ41-F1
#
_entry.id   AF-A0A507CZ41-F1
#
_cell.length_a   1.000
_cell.length_b   1.000
_cell.length_c   1.000
_cell.angle_alpha   90.00
_cell.angle_beta   90.00
_cell.angle_gamma   90.00
#
_symmetry.space_group_name_H-M   'P 1'
#
loop_
_entity.id
_entity.type
_entity.pdbx_description
1 polymer ?
#
loop_
_entity_poly.entity_id
_entity_poly.type
_entity_poly.pdbx_seq_one_letter_code
_entity_poly.pdbx_strand_id
1 'polypeptide(L)'
;MEAPILEESPVGQGSRHMKRTVDALECRYFQYVAQELNKALLIGDASPSCTSSHLSPRLNNQDPSCPSIMVNVPKTRNTYCKGKDCKKHTPHKVSQYKTGKASLFAQGKRRYDRKQSGYGGQTKPVFHKKAKTTKKIVLRLECTACKYKHQIALKRCKHFELGGDKKTKGAALSF
;
A
#
# COMPACT_ATOMS: atom_id res chain seq x y z
N MET A 1 56.42 0.59 21.34
CA MET A 1 55.29 0.86 22.25
C MET A 1 54.03 0.43 21.52
N GLU A 2 53.71 -0.85 21.69
CA GLU A 2 52.46 -1.46 21.25
C GLU A 2 51.31 -0.98 22.14
N ALA A 3 50.14 -0.80 21.55
CA ALA A 3 48.87 -0.74 22.26
C ALA A 3 47.92 -1.80 21.65
N PRO A 4 47.26 -2.65 22.46
CA PRO A 4 46.53 -3.83 22.00
C PRO A 4 45.04 -3.57 21.69
N ILE A 5 44.60 -4.29 20.66
CA ILE A 5 43.30 -4.92 20.33
C ILE A 5 42.09 -4.61 21.24
N LEU A 6 40.98 -4.20 20.63
CA LEU A 6 39.65 -4.73 20.94
C LEU A 6 38.97 -5.22 19.66
N GLU A 7 38.82 -6.55 19.57
CA GLU A 7 37.95 -7.23 18.60
C GLU A 7 36.48 -6.98 18.96
N GLU A 8 35.67 -6.57 17.98
CA GLU A 8 34.22 -6.61 18.09
C GLU A 8 33.68 -7.90 17.45
N SER A 9 32.97 -8.68 18.26
CA SER A 9 32.36 -9.97 17.90
C SER A 9 31.21 -9.86 16.89
N PRO A 10 30.90 -10.93 16.14
CA PRO A 10 29.89 -10.90 15.07
C PRO A 10 28.45 -11.05 15.59
N VAL A 11 27.62 -10.01 15.44
CA VAL A 11 26.19 -10.07 15.78
C VAL A 11 25.36 -10.69 14.63
N GLY A 12 25.04 -11.98 14.79
CA GLY A 12 23.71 -12.55 14.55
C GLY A 12 23.08 -12.37 13.16
N GLN A 13 23.49 -13.17 12.19
CA GLN A 13 22.76 -13.36 10.94
C GLN A 13 21.64 -14.41 11.14
N GLY A 14 20.43 -13.98 11.49
CA GLY A 14 19.29 -14.89 11.61
C GLY A 14 17.96 -14.21 11.38
N SER A 15 17.18 -14.71 10.42
CA SER A 15 15.74 -14.42 10.15
C SER A 15 15.34 -13.35 9.11
N ARG A 16 16.25 -12.60 8.49
CA ARG A 16 15.89 -11.62 7.43
C ARG A 16 15.78 -12.19 6.01
N HIS A 17 16.14 -13.45 5.81
CA HIS A 17 16.28 -14.06 4.47
C HIS A 17 14.94 -14.50 3.85
N MET A 18 13.97 -14.94 4.66
CA MET A 18 12.79 -15.66 4.14
C MET A 18 11.61 -14.77 3.73
N LYS A 19 11.59 -13.48 4.11
CA LYS A 19 10.53 -12.53 3.70
C LYS A 19 10.85 -11.74 2.43
N ARG A 20 12.06 -11.88 1.88
CA ARG A 20 12.47 -11.21 0.62
C ARG A 20 12.12 -12.02 -0.63
N THR A 21 11.87 -13.32 -0.50
CA THR A 21 11.66 -14.22 -1.64
C THR A 21 10.23 -14.16 -2.20
N VAL A 22 9.21 -13.95 -1.35
CA VAL A 22 7.81 -13.83 -1.80
C VAL A 22 7.50 -12.49 -2.47
N ASP A 23 8.06 -11.38 -1.99
CA ASP A 23 7.87 -10.04 -2.61
C ASP A 23 8.63 -9.89 -3.95
N ALA A 24 9.73 -10.62 -4.15
CA ALA A 24 10.52 -10.56 -5.38
C ALA A 24 9.89 -11.36 -6.54
N LEU A 25 9.17 -12.44 -6.23
CA LEU A 25 8.49 -13.28 -7.22
C LEU A 25 7.21 -12.63 -7.76
N GLU A 26 6.41 -11.95 -6.92
CA GLU A 26 5.25 -11.16 -7.40
C GLU A 26 5.68 -9.99 -8.29
N CYS A 27 6.85 -9.39 -8.00
CA CYS A 27 7.35 -8.25 -8.77
C CYS A 27 7.86 -8.66 -10.16
N ARG A 28 8.48 -9.85 -10.30
CA ARG A 28 8.87 -10.38 -11.62
C ARG A 28 7.66 -10.77 -12.47
N TYR A 29 6.61 -11.36 -11.87
CA TYR A 29 5.39 -11.72 -12.58
C TYR A 29 4.67 -10.49 -13.18
N PHE A 30 4.61 -9.38 -12.42
CA PHE A 30 4.03 -8.13 -12.91
C PHE A 30 4.82 -7.47 -14.05
N GLN A 31 6.13 -7.68 -14.09
CA GLN A 31 7.00 -7.13 -15.13
C GLN A 31 6.89 -7.92 -16.44
N TYR A 32 6.70 -9.24 -16.36
CA TYR A 32 6.50 -10.12 -17.51
C TYR A 32 5.16 -9.87 -18.22
N VAL A 33 4.05 -9.79 -17.48
CA VAL A 33 2.71 -9.50 -18.04
C VAL A 33 2.63 -8.12 -18.72
N ALA A 34 3.38 -7.13 -18.23
CA ALA A 34 3.48 -5.83 -18.87
C ALA A 34 4.30 -5.84 -20.17
N GLN A 35 5.16 -6.85 -20.35
CA GLN A 35 5.97 -7.02 -21.55
C GLN A 35 5.19 -7.75 -22.66
N GLU A 36 4.35 -8.75 -22.32
CA GLU A 36 3.45 -9.42 -23.28
C GLU A 36 2.43 -8.45 -23.91
N LEU A 37 1.84 -7.52 -23.14
CA LEU A 37 0.84 -6.59 -23.66
C LEU A 37 1.41 -5.56 -24.65
N ASN A 38 2.70 -5.24 -24.56
CA ASN A 38 3.36 -4.31 -25.48
C ASN A 38 3.83 -4.98 -26.77
N LYS A 39 3.84 -6.32 -26.85
CA LYS A 39 4.20 -7.08 -28.05
C LYS A 39 3.03 -7.25 -29.03
N ALA A 40 1.80 -7.01 -28.58
CA ALA A 40 0.59 -7.14 -29.40
C ALA A 40 0.26 -5.89 -30.24
N LEU A 41 1.09 -4.84 -30.21
CA LEU A 41 0.77 -3.54 -30.82
C LEU A 41 1.63 -3.13 -32.03
N LEU A 42 2.36 -4.07 -32.64
CA LEU A 42 3.20 -3.79 -33.82
C LEU A 42 3.01 -4.84 -34.92
N ILE A 43 1.82 -4.87 -35.52
CA ILE A 43 1.64 -5.18 -36.95
C ILE A 43 0.53 -4.25 -37.41
N GLY A 44 0.88 -3.24 -38.20
CA GLY A 44 -0.09 -2.45 -38.95
C GLY A 44 -0.32 -3.09 -40.31
N ASP A 45 -1.49 -2.83 -40.91
CA ASP A 45 -1.63 -2.47 -42.33
C ASP A 45 -3.00 -1.82 -42.63
N ALA A 46 -2.92 -0.67 -43.29
CA ALA A 46 -3.81 -0.02 -44.28
C ALA A 46 -5.31 0.32 -44.03
N SER A 47 -5.59 1.62 -44.17
CA SER A 47 -6.84 2.39 -44.42
C SER A 47 -7.49 2.08 -45.81
N PRO A 48 -8.60 2.72 -46.32
CA PRO A 48 -9.34 3.91 -45.86
C PRO A 48 -10.89 3.93 -46.09
N SER A 49 -11.50 5.08 -45.74
CA SER A 49 -12.84 5.59 -46.05
C SER A 49 -13.95 5.29 -45.03
N CYS A 50 -14.40 6.35 -44.34
CA CYS A 50 -15.81 6.71 -44.20
C CYS A 50 -15.92 8.04 -43.44
N THR A 51 -16.79 8.87 -43.98
CA THR A 51 -16.99 10.30 -43.79
C THR A 51 -17.75 10.68 -42.52
N SER A 52 -17.43 11.87 -42.01
CA SER A 52 -18.33 12.88 -41.41
C SER A 52 -19.06 12.59 -40.09
N SER A 53 -18.80 13.51 -39.15
CA SER A 53 -19.74 14.12 -38.21
C SER A 53 -20.55 13.21 -37.27
N HIS A 54 -19.97 12.92 -36.10
CA HIS A 54 -20.65 13.17 -34.82
C HIS A 54 -19.62 13.18 -33.69
N LEU A 55 -19.10 14.37 -33.37
CA LEU A 55 -18.38 14.62 -32.13
C LEU A 55 -19.41 14.68 -30.99
N SER A 56 -19.73 13.53 -30.41
CA SER A 56 -20.26 13.48 -29.05
C SER A 56 -19.06 13.37 -28.11
N PRO A 57 -18.81 14.36 -27.22
CA PRO A 57 -17.86 14.17 -26.15
C PRO A 57 -18.27 12.93 -25.36
N ARG A 58 -17.31 12.02 -25.16
CA ARG A 58 -17.45 10.90 -24.22
C ARG A 58 -18.08 11.44 -22.95
N LEU A 59 -19.32 11.02 -22.71
CA LEU A 59 -20.01 11.27 -21.46
C LEU A 59 -19.06 10.87 -20.35
N ASN A 60 -18.74 11.85 -19.51
CA ASN A 60 -18.08 11.61 -18.24
C ASN A 60 -18.88 10.51 -17.53
N ASN A 61 -18.24 9.37 -17.27
CA ASN A 61 -18.73 8.37 -16.33
C ASN A 61 -18.71 8.97 -14.92
N GLN A 62 -19.63 9.87 -14.65
CA GLN A 62 -20.12 10.22 -13.33
C GLN A 62 -21.59 9.86 -13.34
N ASP A 63 -21.88 8.56 -13.28
CA ASP A 63 -23.18 8.08 -12.86
C ASP A 63 -23.30 8.38 -11.35
N PRO A 64 -24.16 9.31 -10.90
CA PRO A 64 -24.35 9.60 -9.47
C PRO A 64 -25.19 8.52 -8.76
N SER A 65 -25.59 7.46 -9.49
CA SER A 65 -26.46 6.40 -8.97
C SER A 65 -25.70 5.25 -8.30
N CYS A 66 -24.36 5.26 -8.28
CA CYS A 66 -23.61 4.25 -7.54
C CYS A 66 -23.66 4.61 -6.05
N PRO A 67 -24.44 3.90 -5.19
CA PRO A 67 -24.41 4.18 -3.77
C PRO A 67 -22.98 3.99 -3.29
N SER A 68 -22.36 5.05 -2.77
CA SER A 68 -21.04 4.93 -2.17
C SER A 68 -21.12 3.87 -1.08
N ILE A 69 -20.56 2.68 -1.34
CA ILE A 69 -20.55 1.60 -0.36
C ILE A 69 -19.60 2.05 0.75
N MET A 70 -20.17 2.69 1.78
CA MET A 70 -19.45 3.07 2.99
C MET A 70 -18.95 1.80 3.67
N VAL A 71 -17.64 1.72 3.87
CA VAL A 71 -17.01 0.59 4.55
C VAL A 71 -16.81 0.94 6.01
N ASN A 72 -17.55 0.25 6.89
CA ASN A 72 -17.47 0.39 8.33
C ASN A 72 -16.70 -0.78 8.95
N VAL A 73 -15.72 -0.49 9.80
CA VAL A 73 -14.97 -1.49 10.58
C VAL A 73 -15.12 -1.19 12.07
N PRO A 74 -15.42 -2.20 12.92
CA PRO A 74 -15.58 -2.00 14.35
C PRO A 74 -14.25 -1.62 15.02
N LYS A 75 -14.32 -0.81 16.09
CA LYS A 75 -13.17 -0.41 16.92
C LYS A 75 -12.59 -1.57 17.73
N THR A 76 -13.36 -2.63 17.95
CA THR A 76 -12.95 -3.86 18.65
C THR A 76 -13.22 -5.07 17.76
N ARG A 77 -12.26 -6.01 17.73
CA ARG A 77 -12.39 -7.27 16.98
C ARG A 77 -11.72 -8.41 17.75
N ASN A 78 -12.40 -9.55 17.86
CA ASN A 78 -11.78 -10.78 18.33
C ASN A 78 -11.01 -11.43 17.16
N THR A 79 -9.71 -11.62 17.35
CA THR A 79 -8.85 -12.27 16.35
C THR A 79 -7.69 -12.99 17.03
N TYR A 80 -7.02 -13.86 16.29
CA TYR A 80 -5.90 -14.65 16.80
C TYR A 80 -4.70 -13.76 17.11
N CYS A 81 -4.21 -13.84 18.34
CA CYS A 81 -2.99 -13.15 18.75
C CYS A 81 -1.76 -14.05 18.56
N LYS A 82 -0.79 -13.59 17.76
CA LYS A 82 0.51 -14.26 17.55
C LYS A 82 1.53 -13.97 18.66
N GLY A 83 1.12 -13.27 19.73
CA GLY A 83 1.96 -13.02 20.90
C GLY A 83 2.36 -14.34 21.56
N LYS A 84 3.61 -14.43 22.03
CA LYS A 84 4.16 -15.64 22.63
C LYS A 84 3.33 -16.14 23.81
N ASP A 85 2.77 -15.20 24.58
CA ASP A 85 2.04 -15.47 25.83
C ASP A 85 0.54 -15.76 25.59
N CYS A 86 -0.02 -15.28 24.47
CA CYS A 86 -1.45 -15.40 24.21
C CYS A 86 -1.78 -16.63 23.37
N LYS A 87 -1.20 -16.75 22.17
CA LYS A 87 -1.48 -17.81 21.16
C LYS A 87 -2.96 -18.23 21.05
N LYS A 88 -3.88 -17.29 21.28
CA LYS A 88 -5.33 -17.52 21.37
C LYS A 88 -6.10 -16.34 20.78
N HIS A 89 -7.40 -16.51 20.59
CA HIS A 89 -8.27 -15.42 20.15
C HIS A 89 -8.54 -14.47 21.32
N THR A 90 -8.11 -13.22 21.17
CA THR A 90 -8.31 -12.18 22.19
C THR A 90 -8.99 -10.97 21.56
N PRO A 91 -9.63 -10.11 22.36
CA PRO A 91 -10.10 -8.82 21.86
C PRO A 91 -8.90 -7.94 21.48
N HIS A 92 -8.99 -7.35 20.30
CA HIS A 92 -8.01 -6.40 19.78
C HIS A 92 -8.65 -5.04 19.58
N LYS A 93 -7.92 -3.98 19.95
CA LYS A 93 -8.24 -2.60 19.60
C LYS A 93 -7.80 -2.36 18.16
N VAL A 94 -8.75 -1.92 17.33
CA VAL A 94 -8.53 -1.63 15.92
C VAL A 94 -8.28 -0.13 15.77
N SER A 95 -7.20 0.23 15.07
CA SER A 95 -6.90 1.62 14.71
C SER A 95 -6.42 1.69 13.27
N GLN A 96 -6.52 2.87 12.64
CA GLN A 96 -5.97 3.08 11.31
C GLN A 96 -4.45 3.28 11.39
N TYR A 97 -3.70 2.59 10.52
CA TYR A 97 -2.28 2.84 10.38
C TYR A 97 -2.04 4.23 9.78
N LYS A 98 -1.13 4.98 10.39
CA LYS A 98 -0.58 6.22 9.85
C LYS A 98 0.91 6.03 9.62
N THR A 99 1.41 6.53 8.50
CA THR A 99 2.86 6.55 8.24
C THR A 99 3.52 7.52 9.21
N GLY A 100 4.66 7.12 9.79
CA GLY A 100 5.47 7.99 10.63
C GLY A 100 6.25 9.02 9.80
N LYS A 101 6.93 9.93 10.52
CA LYS A 101 7.90 10.86 9.93
C LYS A 101 9.07 10.08 9.31
N ALA A 102 9.49 10.47 8.11
CA ALA A 102 10.64 9.85 7.46
C ALA A 102 11.94 10.18 8.22
N SER A 103 12.78 9.16 8.45
CA SER A 103 14.08 9.32 9.11
C SER A 103 15.15 9.83 8.13
N LEU A 104 15.94 10.82 8.56
CA LEU A 104 17.05 11.39 7.77
C LEU A 104 18.29 10.49 7.75
N PHE A 105 18.51 9.73 8.82
CA PHE A 105 19.70 8.89 8.99
C PHE A 105 19.61 7.54 8.27
N ALA A 106 18.46 7.23 7.68
CA ALA A 106 18.29 6.05 6.85
C ALA A 106 19.31 6.06 5.70
N GLN A 107 19.94 4.90 5.43
CA GLN A 107 21.01 4.78 4.44
C GLN A 107 20.63 5.35 3.06
N GLY A 108 19.39 5.12 2.62
CA GLY A 108 18.87 5.63 1.35
C GLY A 108 18.81 7.15 1.30
N LYS A 109 18.41 7.80 2.40
CA LYS A 109 18.35 9.27 2.49
C LYS A 109 19.75 9.88 2.57
N ARG A 110 20.65 9.34 3.40
CA ARG A 110 22.07 9.74 3.44
C ARG A 110 22.75 9.67 2.07
N ARG A 111 22.51 8.58 1.33
CA ARG A 111 23.03 8.40 -0.04
C ARG A 111 22.42 9.40 -1.01
N TYR A 112 21.12 9.68 -0.91
CA TYR A 112 20.42 10.63 -1.77
C TYR A 112 20.96 12.05 -1.55
N ASP A 113 21.10 12.48 -0.30
CA ASP A 113 21.57 13.84 0.02
C ASP A 113 23.01 14.07 -0.43
N ARG A 114 23.89 13.07 -0.25
CA ARG A 114 25.27 13.12 -0.79
C ARG A 114 25.32 13.11 -2.32
N LYS A 115 24.37 12.43 -2.99
CA LYS A 115 24.30 12.44 -4.46
C LYS A 115 23.78 13.78 -4.97
N GLN A 116 22.88 14.41 -4.22
CA GLN A 116 22.21 15.65 -4.59
C GLN A 116 23.06 16.90 -4.31
N SER A 117 24.06 16.82 -3.42
CA SER A 117 24.96 17.93 -3.13
C SER A 117 25.86 18.29 -4.33
N GLY A 118 26.09 19.58 -4.55
CA GLY A 118 26.90 20.11 -5.65
C GLY A 118 26.05 20.61 -6.82
N TYR A 119 26.67 20.74 -7.99
CA TYR A 119 26.00 21.16 -9.23
C TYR A 119 25.49 19.94 -10.02
N GLY A 120 24.53 20.15 -10.93
CA GLY A 120 23.97 19.08 -11.77
C GLY A 120 22.48 18.80 -11.58
N GLY A 121 21.79 19.59 -10.74
CA GLY A 121 20.33 19.57 -10.63
C GLY A 121 19.76 18.29 -9.99
N GLN A 122 18.58 17.87 -10.45
CA GLN A 122 17.84 16.75 -9.85
C GLN A 122 18.40 15.39 -10.27
N THR A 123 18.95 14.62 -9.31
CA THR A 123 19.72 13.39 -9.62
C THR A 123 18.91 12.08 -9.64
N LYS A 124 17.64 12.10 -9.24
CA LYS A 124 16.72 10.95 -9.25
C LYS A 124 15.37 11.33 -9.86
N PRO A 125 14.71 10.40 -10.58
CA PRO A 125 13.46 10.69 -11.24
C PRO A 125 12.35 11.01 -10.23
N VAL A 126 11.55 12.04 -10.54
CA VAL A 126 10.33 12.39 -9.81
C VAL A 126 9.13 11.80 -10.55
N PHE A 127 8.26 11.12 -9.82
CA PHE A 127 7.10 10.45 -10.42
C PHE A 127 5.90 11.41 -10.52
N HIS A 128 5.47 11.75 -11.74
CA HIS A 128 4.37 12.71 -11.98
C HIS A 128 3.01 12.07 -12.31
N LYS A 129 3.00 10.89 -12.96
CA LYS A 129 1.78 10.29 -13.53
C LYS A 129 1.03 9.39 -12.52
N LYS A 130 0.47 9.97 -11.45
CA LYS A 130 -0.31 9.21 -10.45
C LYS A 130 -1.70 8.82 -11.00
N ALA A 131 -1.90 7.53 -11.29
CA ALA A 131 -3.20 7.03 -11.77
C ALA A 131 -4.16 6.61 -10.64
N LYS A 132 -3.65 6.18 -9.48
CA LYS A 132 -4.49 5.64 -8.40
C LYS A 132 -5.04 6.76 -7.52
N THR A 133 -6.35 6.80 -7.36
CA THR A 133 -7.07 7.79 -6.53
C THR A 133 -7.16 7.41 -5.05
N THR A 134 -7.17 6.11 -4.75
CA THR A 134 -7.31 5.58 -3.38
C THR A 134 -6.08 4.78 -2.94
N LYS A 135 -5.89 4.65 -1.62
CA LYS A 135 -4.82 3.84 -1.01
C LYS A 135 -5.43 2.55 -0.42
N LYS A 136 -4.60 1.52 -0.23
CA LYS A 136 -4.99 0.36 0.59
C LYS A 136 -4.96 0.82 2.05
N ILE A 137 -6.05 0.63 2.77
CA ILE A 137 -6.12 1.00 4.19
C ILE A 137 -5.55 -0.15 4.99
N VAL A 138 -4.61 0.16 5.89
CA VAL A 138 -4.01 -0.83 6.79
C VAL A 138 -4.53 -0.57 8.20
N LEU A 139 -5.02 -1.61 8.84
CA LEU A 139 -5.45 -1.59 10.24
C LEU A 139 -4.30 -2.03 11.12
N ARG A 140 -4.13 -1.35 12.26
CA ARG A 140 -3.26 -1.79 13.36
C ARG A 140 -4.16 -2.42 14.42
N LEU A 141 -3.91 -3.68 14.71
CA LEU A 141 -4.63 -4.47 15.71
C LEU A 141 -3.73 -4.66 16.93
N GLU A 142 -4.14 -4.08 18.05
CA GLU A 142 -3.42 -4.14 19.33
C GLU A 142 -4.15 -5.05 20.30
N CYS A 143 -3.48 -6.12 20.75
CA CYS A 143 -4.05 -7.05 21.74
C CYS A 143 -4.21 -6.35 23.09
N THR A 144 -5.35 -6.52 23.75
CA THR A 144 -5.56 -5.94 25.09
C THR A 144 -4.70 -6.58 26.18
N ALA A 145 -4.39 -7.88 26.07
CA ALA A 145 -3.63 -8.64 27.07
C ALA A 145 -2.11 -8.44 26.93
N CYS A 146 -1.52 -8.79 25.78
CA CYS A 146 -0.07 -8.74 25.58
C CYS A 146 0.45 -7.49 24.86
N LYS A 147 -0.44 -6.57 24.44
CA LYS A 147 -0.10 -5.35 23.67
C LYS A 147 0.64 -5.61 22.35
N TYR A 148 0.68 -6.86 21.89
CA TYR A 148 1.25 -7.22 20.60
C TYR A 148 0.45 -6.55 19.47
N LYS A 149 1.17 -5.98 18.50
CA LYS A 149 0.59 -5.22 17.39
C LYS A 149 0.80 -5.99 16.09
N HIS A 150 -0.27 -6.22 15.35
CA HIS A 150 -0.22 -6.79 14.01
C HIS A 150 -0.98 -5.92 13.02
N GLN A 151 -0.62 -6.04 11.73
CA GLN A 151 -1.18 -5.21 10.66
C GLN A 151 -1.97 -6.07 9.69
N ILE A 152 -3.15 -5.59 9.29
CA ILE A 152 -3.98 -6.21 8.25
C ILE A 152 -4.31 -5.17 7.18
N ALA A 153 -4.02 -5.49 5.92
CA ALA A 153 -4.38 -4.64 4.79
C ALA A 153 -5.78 -5.00 4.28
N LEU A 154 -6.61 -3.98 4.05
CA LEU A 154 -7.90 -4.12 3.39
C LEU A 154 -7.77 -3.90 1.88
N LYS A 155 -8.87 -4.21 1.16
CA LYS A 155 -9.05 -3.78 -0.23
C LYS A 155 -9.10 -2.25 -0.31
N ARG A 156 -8.94 -1.69 -1.51
CA ARG A 156 -8.99 -0.23 -1.72
C ARG A 156 -10.44 0.24 -1.59
N CYS A 157 -10.66 1.29 -0.82
CA CYS A 157 -11.98 1.90 -0.59
C CYS A 157 -11.85 3.43 -0.75
N LYS A 158 -12.93 4.11 -1.18
CA LYS A 158 -12.97 5.58 -1.25
C LYS A 158 -13.28 6.20 0.12
N HIS A 159 -14.30 5.67 0.79
CA HIS A 159 -14.74 6.10 2.13
C HIS A 159 -14.53 4.96 3.12
N PHE A 160 -13.94 5.29 4.27
CA PHE A 160 -13.65 4.36 5.35
C PHE A 160 -13.92 5.04 6.68
N GLU A 161 -14.74 4.38 7.49
CA GLU A 161 -15.10 4.82 8.82
C GLU A 161 -14.74 3.74 9.84
N LEU A 162 -14.33 4.19 11.03
CA LEU A 162 -13.95 3.29 12.12
C LEU A 162 -14.92 3.45 13.29
N GLY A 163 -15.75 2.44 13.49
CA GLY A 163 -16.78 2.40 14.53
C GLY A 163 -17.95 3.33 14.25
N GLY A 164 -18.41 3.39 13.00
CA GLY A 164 -19.69 4.02 12.65
C GLY A 164 -20.88 3.18 13.11
N ASP A 165 -22.07 3.75 13.06
CA ASP A 165 -23.30 3.09 13.47
C ASP A 165 -23.64 1.91 12.56
N LYS A 166 -24.22 0.87 13.16
CA LYS A 166 -24.71 -0.28 12.40
C LYS A 166 -26.00 0.14 11.70
N LYS A 167 -26.10 -0.16 10.41
CA LYS A 167 -27.31 0.12 9.62
C LYS A 167 -28.48 -0.71 10.16
N THR A 168 -29.57 -0.06 10.57
CA THR A 168 -30.82 -0.71 10.97
C THR A 168 -31.54 -1.25 9.74
N LYS A 169 -32.02 -2.50 9.79
CA LYS A 169 -32.79 -3.10 8.69
C LYS A 169 -34.23 -2.56 8.72
N GLY A 170 -34.73 -2.05 7.60
CA GLY A 170 -36.14 -1.66 7.44
C GLY A 170 -36.55 -0.33 8.07
N ALA A 171 -35.60 0.52 8.47
CA ALA A 171 -35.93 1.87 8.92
C ALA A 171 -36.46 2.71 7.74
N ALA A 172 -37.56 3.42 7.95
CA ALA A 172 -38.07 4.37 6.98
C ALA A 172 -37.03 5.48 6.76
N LEU A 173 -36.75 5.79 5.49
CA LEU A 173 -35.92 6.93 5.15
C LEU A 173 -36.68 8.19 5.55
N SER A 174 -36.09 8.99 6.44
CA SER A 174 -36.58 10.34 6.73
C SER A 174 -36.22 11.23 5.55
N PHE A 175 -37.24 11.74 4.86
CA PHE A 175 -37.10 12.72 3.79
C PHE A 175 -37.06 14.15 4.36
#